data_AF-A0A9J6NZB2-F1
#
_entry.id   AF-A0A9J6NZB2-F1
#
_cell.length_a   1.000
_cell.length_b   1.000
_cell.length_c   1.000
_cell.angle_alpha   90.00
_cell.angle_beta   90.00
_cell.angle_gamma   90.00
#
_symmetry.space_group_name_H-M   'P 1'
#
loop_
_entity.id
_entity.type
_entity.pdbx_description
1 polymer ?
#
loop_
_entity_poly.entity_id
_entity_poly.type
_entity_poly.pdbx_seq_one_letter_code
_entity_poly.pdbx_strand_id
1 'polypeptide(L)'
;MSDLKISDMMNMSHELWDKNKEKWSPMEPEHGKTFILYMIEEIGEVISVIKKKSVDDIMNDKEVREHFVTELGDVMMYYMDVLNRFKITPEEFSELYLKKFNKNMGRDYEKQYKELKFSEE
;
A
#
# COMPACT_ATOMS: atom_id res chain seq x y z
N MET A 1 -14.04 9.64 -13.85
CA MET A 1 -14.15 8.52 -12.88
C MET A 1 -14.34 9.11 -11.51
N SER A 2 -15.04 8.40 -10.62
CA SER A 2 -15.09 8.74 -9.19
C SER A 2 -13.83 8.22 -8.50
N ASP A 3 -13.42 8.89 -7.42
CA ASP A 3 -12.36 8.38 -6.54
C ASP A 3 -12.74 7.00 -5.98
N LEU A 4 -11.74 6.13 -5.84
CA LEU A 4 -11.90 4.78 -5.31
C LEU A 4 -11.90 4.81 -3.79
N LYS A 5 -12.84 4.09 -3.18
CA LYS A 5 -12.78 3.76 -1.76
C LYS A 5 -11.97 2.47 -1.56
N ILE A 6 -11.46 2.28 -0.35
CA ILE A 6 -10.77 1.03 0.03
C ILE A 6 -11.66 -0.19 -0.23
N SER A 7 -12.97 -0.10 0.09
CA SER A 7 -13.93 -1.15 -0.21
C SER A 7 -13.98 -1.49 -1.70
N ASP A 8 -13.91 -0.49 -2.58
CA ASP A 8 -13.95 -0.69 -4.02
C ASP A 8 -12.68 -1.41 -4.49
N MET A 9 -11.51 -0.96 -4.00
CA MET A 9 -10.23 -1.54 -4.35
C MET A 9 -10.08 -2.99 -3.84
N MET A 10 -10.54 -3.28 -2.63
CA MET A 10 -10.57 -4.65 -2.09
C MET A 10 -11.49 -5.58 -2.90
N ASN A 11 -12.66 -5.09 -3.32
CA ASN A 11 -13.56 -5.85 -4.19
C ASN A 11 -12.92 -6.13 -5.56
N MET A 12 -12.28 -5.14 -6.18
CA MET A 12 -11.55 -5.32 -7.45
C MET A 12 -10.42 -6.36 -7.33
N SER A 13 -9.68 -6.36 -6.23
CA SER A 13 -8.69 -7.41 -5.93
C SER A 13 -9.32 -8.79 -5.86
N HIS A 14 -10.47 -8.93 -5.17
CA HIS A 14 -11.17 -10.20 -5.07
C HIS A 14 -11.74 -10.67 -6.42
N GLU A 15 -12.29 -9.78 -7.25
CA GLU A 15 -12.75 -10.08 -8.61
C GLU A 15 -11.60 -10.59 -9.49
N LEU A 16 -10.42 -9.96 -9.39
CA LEU A 16 -9.23 -10.37 -10.12
C LEU A 16 -8.74 -11.76 -9.67
N TRP A 17 -8.77 -12.03 -8.37
CA TRP A 17 -8.47 -13.37 -7.85
C TRP A 17 -9.50 -14.40 -8.31
N ASP A 18 -10.80 -14.12 -8.22
CA ASP A 18 -11.86 -15.07 -8.58
C ASP A 18 -11.74 -15.51 -10.05
N LYS A 19 -11.39 -14.57 -10.93
CA LYS A 19 -11.09 -14.84 -12.35
C LYS A 19 -9.92 -15.82 -12.55
N ASN A 20 -8.97 -15.88 -11.62
CA ASN A 20 -7.73 -16.64 -11.74
C ASN A 20 -7.56 -17.76 -10.68
N LYS A 21 -8.59 -18.01 -9.85
CA LYS A 21 -8.50 -18.88 -8.65
C LYS A 21 -8.11 -20.33 -8.93
N GLU A 22 -8.31 -20.82 -10.16
CA GLU A 22 -7.86 -22.15 -10.59
C GLU A 22 -6.34 -22.26 -10.71
N LYS A 23 -5.64 -21.13 -10.85
CA LYS A 23 -4.18 -21.05 -11.02
C LYS A 23 -3.48 -20.37 -9.84
N TRP A 24 -4.16 -19.45 -9.17
CA TRP A 24 -3.61 -18.67 -8.07
C TRP A 24 -3.81 -19.37 -6.73
N SER A 25 -3.01 -19.00 -5.73
CA SER A 25 -3.19 -19.55 -4.39
C SER A 25 -4.55 -19.15 -3.80
N PRO A 26 -5.20 -20.04 -3.01
CA PRO A 26 -6.45 -19.75 -2.31
C PRO A 26 -6.40 -18.42 -1.55
N MET A 27 -7.51 -17.69 -1.47
CA MET A 27 -7.62 -16.41 -0.73
C MET A 27 -7.65 -16.65 0.79
N GLU A 28 -6.55 -17.19 1.34
CA GLU A 28 -6.43 -17.57 2.75
C GLU A 28 -5.16 -16.98 3.40
N PRO A 29 -5.16 -16.79 4.74
CA PRO A 29 -4.08 -16.09 5.45
C PRO A 29 -2.69 -16.73 5.29
N GLU A 30 -2.60 -18.06 5.17
CA GLU A 30 -1.32 -18.77 5.00
C GLU A 30 -0.53 -18.33 3.76
N HIS A 31 -1.21 -17.79 2.75
CA HIS A 31 -0.62 -17.27 1.53
C HIS A 31 -0.31 -15.75 1.60
N GLY A 32 -0.84 -15.03 2.59
CA GLY A 32 -0.70 -13.57 2.70
C GLY A 32 0.75 -13.09 2.77
N LYS A 33 1.63 -13.85 3.45
CA LYS A 33 3.07 -13.52 3.53
C LYS A 33 3.74 -13.43 2.16
N THR A 34 3.33 -14.27 1.20
CA THR A 34 3.91 -14.28 -0.15
C THR A 34 3.51 -13.02 -0.91
N PHE A 35 2.27 -12.56 -0.73
CA PHE A 35 1.77 -11.35 -1.38
C PHE A 35 2.36 -10.07 -0.81
N ILE A 36 2.79 -10.09 0.46
CA ILE A 36 3.65 -9.02 0.99
C ILE A 36 4.98 -8.97 0.23
N LEU A 37 5.59 -10.11 -0.11
CA LEU A 37 6.84 -10.12 -0.88
C LEU A 37 6.63 -9.56 -2.29
N TYR A 38 5.55 -9.94 -2.98
CA TYR A 38 5.21 -9.36 -4.29
C TYR A 38 4.97 -7.85 -4.21
N MET A 39 4.29 -7.36 -3.16
CA MET A 39 4.16 -5.92 -2.94
C MET A 39 5.52 -5.21 -2.81
N ILE A 40 6.53 -5.86 -2.20
CA ILE A 40 7.89 -5.30 -2.13
C ILE A 40 8.57 -5.31 -3.50
N GLU A 41 8.31 -6.31 -4.34
CA GLU A 41 8.81 -6.33 -5.72
C GLU A 41 8.27 -5.12 -6.51
N GLU A 42 6.98 -4.80 -6.38
CA GLU A 42 6.39 -3.60 -7.01
C GLU A 42 6.99 -2.28 -6.48
N ILE A 43 7.31 -2.21 -5.18
CA ILE A 43 8.07 -1.06 -4.64
C ILE A 43 9.46 -0.98 -5.32
N GLY A 44 10.07 -2.12 -5.65
CA GLY A 44 11.30 -2.18 -6.43
C GLY A 44 11.16 -1.56 -7.83
N GLU A 45 10.00 -1.75 -8.48
CA GLU A 45 9.68 -1.14 -9.77
C GLU A 45 9.54 0.39 -9.65
N VAL A 46 8.82 0.87 -8.63
CA VAL A 46 8.74 2.30 -8.29
C VAL A 46 10.14 2.90 -8.08
N ILE A 47 11.00 2.23 -7.31
CA ILE A 47 12.38 2.66 -7.07
C ILE A 47 13.18 2.69 -8.38
N SER A 48 12.98 1.70 -9.25
CA SER A 48 13.63 1.65 -10.57
C SER A 48 13.28 2.88 -11.41
N VAL A 49 12.02 3.32 -11.41
CA VAL A 49 11.60 4.56 -12.08
C VAL A 49 12.33 5.78 -11.49
N ILE A 50 12.31 5.92 -10.16
CA ILE A 50 12.99 7.02 -9.44
C ILE A 50 14.49 7.06 -9.72
N LYS A 51 15.14 5.91 -9.87
CA LYS A 51 16.58 5.84 -10.15
C LYS A 51 16.94 6.14 -11.60
N LYS A 52 16.04 5.83 -12.55
CA LYS A 52 16.28 5.96 -13.98
C LYS A 52 15.82 7.29 -14.55
N LYS A 53 14.94 8.02 -13.85
CA LYS A 53 14.29 9.25 -14.31
C LYS A 53 14.55 10.37 -13.31
N SER A 54 14.70 11.60 -13.80
CA SER A 54 14.80 12.74 -12.89
C SER A 54 13.43 13.03 -12.26
N VAL A 55 13.42 13.74 -11.13
CA VAL A 55 12.17 14.21 -10.52
C VAL A 55 11.40 15.10 -11.51
N ASP A 56 12.12 15.88 -12.32
CA ASP A 56 11.49 16.72 -13.34
C ASP A 56 10.78 15.87 -14.41
N ASP A 57 11.42 14.80 -14.89
CA ASP A 57 10.79 13.85 -15.82
C ASP A 57 9.53 13.22 -15.20
N ILE A 58 9.60 12.76 -13.95
CA ILE A 58 8.45 12.16 -13.26
C ILE A 58 7.27 13.13 -13.13
N MET A 59 7.55 14.43 -13.03
CA MET A 59 6.53 15.45 -12.84
C MET A 59 5.98 16.01 -14.15
N ASN A 60 6.81 16.10 -15.19
CA ASN A 60 6.51 16.87 -16.40
C ASN A 60 6.42 16.02 -17.68
N ASP A 61 7.08 14.85 -17.73
CA ASP A 61 6.91 13.92 -18.84
C ASP A 61 5.69 13.03 -18.58
N LYS A 62 4.72 13.10 -19.50
CA LYS A 62 3.43 12.41 -19.35
C LYS A 62 3.59 10.89 -19.28
N GLU A 63 4.44 10.31 -20.13
CA GLU A 63 4.63 8.86 -20.20
C GLU A 63 5.37 8.36 -18.95
N VAL A 64 6.36 9.11 -18.49
CA VAL A 64 7.07 8.79 -17.23
C VAL A 64 6.13 8.93 -16.04
N ARG A 65 5.31 9.97 -15.99
CA ARG A 65 4.32 10.18 -14.93
C ARG A 65 3.30 9.04 -14.89
N GLU A 66 2.78 8.65 -16.04
CA GLU A 66 1.80 7.57 -16.16
C GLU A 66 2.39 6.25 -15.67
N HIS A 67 3.57 5.86 -16.17
CA HIS A 67 4.26 4.67 -15.70
C HIS A 67 4.53 4.70 -14.19
N PHE A 68 5.04 5.82 -13.65
CA PHE A 68 5.29 5.97 -12.22
C PHE A 68 4.02 5.79 -11.36
N VAL A 69 2.89 6.35 -11.79
CA VAL A 69 1.61 6.22 -11.09
C VAL A 69 1.07 4.79 -11.20
N THR A 70 1.29 4.11 -12.33
CA THR A 70 0.93 2.69 -12.50
C THR A 70 1.69 1.81 -11.51
N GLU A 71 3.01 1.96 -11.39
CA GLU A 71 3.81 1.16 -10.43
C GLU A 71 3.34 1.39 -8.97
N LEU A 72 2.99 2.62 -8.62
CA LEU A 72 2.39 2.92 -7.31
C LEU A 72 1.00 2.27 -7.14
N GLY A 73 0.25 2.15 -8.24
CA GLY A 73 -1.02 1.44 -8.30
C GLY A 73 -0.84 -0.06 -8.07
N ASP A 74 0.18 -0.67 -8.65
CA ASP A 74 0.46 -2.10 -8.49
C ASP A 74 0.82 -2.43 -7.03
N VAL A 75 1.60 -1.57 -6.35
CA VAL A 75 1.81 -1.67 -4.90
C VAL A 75 0.48 -1.70 -4.14
N MET A 76 -0.45 -0.81 -4.50
CA MET A 76 -1.77 -0.77 -3.87
C MET A 76 -2.61 -2.01 -4.18
N MET A 77 -2.50 -2.58 -5.40
CA MET A 77 -3.20 -3.81 -5.76
C MET A 77 -2.78 -4.99 -4.89
N TYR A 78 -1.48 -5.21 -4.70
CA TYR A 78 -1.01 -6.26 -3.78
C TYR A 78 -1.34 -5.96 -2.33
N TYR A 79 -1.33 -4.69 -1.91
CA TYR A 79 -1.76 -4.33 -0.57
C TYR A 79 -3.22 -4.70 -0.31
N MET A 80 -4.13 -4.47 -1.27
CA MET A 80 -5.53 -4.91 -1.14
C MET A 80 -5.66 -6.43 -1.08
N ASP A 81 -4.87 -7.15 -1.87
CA ASP A 81 -4.84 -8.61 -1.85
C ASP A 81 -4.36 -9.15 -0.49
N VAL A 82 -3.36 -8.50 0.12
CA VAL A 82 -2.93 -8.78 1.50
C VAL A 82 -4.07 -8.57 2.50
N LEU A 83 -4.80 -7.45 2.44
CA LEU A 83 -5.95 -7.21 3.33
C LEU A 83 -7.02 -8.32 3.17
N ASN A 84 -7.36 -8.66 1.93
CA ASN A 84 -8.31 -9.73 1.62
C ASN A 84 -7.87 -11.09 2.17
N ARG A 85 -6.60 -11.48 1.98
CA ARG A 85 -6.06 -12.76 2.48
C ARG A 85 -6.09 -12.87 3.99
N PHE A 86 -5.80 -11.78 4.69
CA PHE A 86 -5.87 -11.74 6.15
C PHE A 86 -7.30 -11.51 6.68
N LYS A 87 -8.31 -11.45 5.80
CA LYS A 87 -9.72 -11.26 6.15
C LYS A 87 -9.97 -9.95 6.91
N ILE A 88 -9.12 -8.95 6.67
CA ILE A 88 -9.26 -7.61 7.24
C ILE A 88 -10.40 -6.92 6.48
N THR A 89 -11.38 -6.36 7.18
CA THR A 89 -12.49 -5.68 6.49
C THR A 89 -12.12 -4.22 6.16
N PRO A 90 -12.76 -3.61 5.15
CA PRO A 90 -12.60 -2.18 4.88
C PRO A 90 -12.90 -1.31 6.11
N GLU A 91 -13.90 -1.70 6.91
CA GLU A 91 -14.29 -1.00 8.14
C GLU A 91 -13.21 -1.10 9.22
N GLU A 92 -12.71 -2.31 9.49
CA GLU A 92 -11.64 -2.57 10.46
C GLU A 92 -10.39 -1.74 10.12
N PHE A 93 -9.96 -1.79 8.86
CA PHE A 93 -8.79 -1.05 8.40
C PHE A 93 -9.01 0.45 8.53
N SER A 94 -10.16 0.96 8.08
CA SER A 94 -10.48 2.39 8.12
C SER A 94 -10.55 2.92 9.56
N GLU A 95 -11.17 2.18 10.49
CA GLU A 95 -11.25 2.57 11.89
C GLU A 95 -9.86 2.69 12.52
N LEU A 96 -9.02 1.66 12.36
CA LEU A 96 -7.67 1.64 12.93
C LEU A 96 -6.78 2.71 12.31
N TYR A 97 -6.89 2.93 11.00
CA TYR A 97 -6.18 4.00 10.30
C TYR A 97 -6.57 5.38 10.84
N LEU A 98 -7.88 5.68 10.95
CA LEU A 98 -8.37 6.96 11.45
C LEU A 98 -7.98 7.18 12.92
N LYS A 99 -8.07 6.14 13.76
CA LYS A 99 -7.61 6.19 15.15
C LYS A 99 -6.12 6.52 15.24
N LYS A 100 -5.29 5.87 14.41
CA LYS A 100 -3.85 6.13 14.33
C LYS A 100 -3.56 7.55 13.82
N PHE A 101 -4.26 8.01 12.80
CA PHE A 101 -4.14 9.35 12.24
C PHE A 101 -4.48 10.42 13.28
N ASN A 102 -5.62 10.31 13.97
CA ASN A 102 -6.03 11.26 15.00
C ASN A 102 -5.04 11.31 16.17
N LYS A 103 -4.51 10.14 16.59
CA LYS A 103 -3.43 10.09 17.58
C LYS A 103 -2.18 10.83 17.10
N ASN A 104 -1.81 10.70 15.83
CA ASN A 104 -0.65 11.37 15.24
C ASN A 104 -0.85 12.88 15.07
N MET A 105 -2.08 13.35 14.83
CA MET A 105 -2.40 14.79 14.76
C MET A 105 -2.22 15.50 16.11
N GLY A 106 -2.52 14.81 17.21
CA GLY A 106 -2.28 15.33 18.57
C GLY A 106 -0.87 15.07 19.10
N ARG A 107 0.06 14.60 18.26
CA ARG A 107 1.39 14.17 18.69
C ARG A 107 2.40 15.31 18.62
N ASP A 108 3.03 15.62 19.75
CA ASP A 108 4.23 16.45 19.78
C ASP A 108 5.44 15.55 19.51
N TYR A 109 5.91 15.55 18.26
CA TYR A 109 7.04 14.74 17.84
C TYR A 109 8.36 15.22 18.47
N GLU A 110 8.55 16.52 18.65
CA GLU A 110 9.79 17.06 19.21
C GLU A 110 9.97 16.65 20.67
N LYS A 111 8.90 16.70 21.45
CA LYS A 111 8.91 16.26 22.85
C LYS A 111 9.23 14.77 22.96
N GLN A 112 8.61 13.93 22.13
CA GLN A 112 8.86 12.49 22.17
C GLN A 112 10.25 12.09 21.68
N TYR A 113 10.78 12.76 20.66
CA TYR A 113 12.16 12.55 20.23
C TYR A 113 13.17 12.90 21.34
N LYS A 114 12.88 13.93 22.14
CA LYS A 114 13.69 14.27 23.32
C LYS A 114 13.58 13.19 24.40
N GLU A 115 12.37 12.77 24.76
CA GLU A 115 12.13 11.73 25.78
C GLU A 115 12.79 10.38 25.43
N LEU A 116 12.77 9.98 24.15
CA LEU A 116 13.46 8.77 23.67
C LEU A 116 14.97 8.85 23.88
N LYS A 117 15.60 9.99 23.55
CA LYS A 117 17.05 10.18 23.74
C LYS A 117 17.48 10.17 25.20
N PHE A 118 16.63 10.66 26.13
CA PHE A 118 16.92 10.65 27.56
C PHE A 118 16.54 9.33 28.27
N SER A 119 15.91 8.38 27.56
CA SER A 119 15.59 7.05 28.08
C SER A 119 16.64 5.98 27.72
N GLU A 120 17.62 6.33 26.88
CA GLU A 120 18.73 5.48 26.45
C GLU A 120 20.05 5.79 27.22
N GLU A 121 20.02 6.71 28.19
CA GLU A 121 21.11 7.03 29.14
C GLU A 121 20.78 6.52 30.55
#